data_AF-X1MER7-F1
#
_entry.id   AF-X1MER7-F1
#
_cell.length_a   1.000
_cell.length_b   1.000
_cell.length_c   1.000
_cell.angle_alpha   90.00
_cell.angle_beta   90.00
_cell.angle_gamma   90.00
#
_symmetry.space_group_name_H-M   'P 1'
#
loop_
_entity.id
_entity.type
_entity.pdbx_description
1 polymer ?
#
loop_
_entity_poly.entity_id
_entity_poly.type
_entity_poly.pdbx_seq_one_letter_code
_entity_poly.pdbx_strand_id
1 'polypeptide(L)' 'RSMESVIEQYLNVVKPMFLQFVEPSKRYADIVIPQGGLNDVAIVYKIKT' A
#
# COMPACT_ATOMS: atom_id res chain seq x y z
N ARG A 1 0.75 17.90 17.88
CA ARG A 1 0.40 16.53 17.45
C ARG A 1 1.44 15.60 18.06
N SER A 2 1.06 14.69 18.95
CA SER A 2 1.98 13.75 19.61
C SER A 2 2.13 12.47 18.79
N MET A 3 3.24 11.75 18.98
CA MET A 3 3.48 10.45 18.34
C MET A 3 2.43 9.41 18.73
N GLU A 4 1.98 9.38 19.99
CA GLU A 4 0.91 8.45 20.42
C GLU A 4 -0.37 8.62 19.59
N SER A 5 -0.77 9.87 19.32
CA SER A 5 -1.99 10.15 18.54
C SER A 5 -1.91 9.63 17.10
N VAL A 6 -0.71 9.64 16.49
CA VAL A 6 -0.50 9.09 15.14
C VAL A 6 -0.57 7.56 15.16
N ILE A 7 0.02 6.94 16.17
CA ILE A 7 0.01 5.48 16.34
C ILE A 7 -1.43 4.99 16.56
N GLU A 8 -2.17 5.65 17.44
CA GLU A 8 -3.56 5.31 17.75
C GLU A 8 -4.47 5.45 16.53
N GLN A 9 -4.33 6.54 15.77
CA GLN A 9 -5.09 6.75 14.53
C GLN A 9 -4.77 5.67 13.48
N TYR A 10 -3.50 5.30 13.32
CA TYR A 10 -3.10 4.27 12.37
C TYR A 10 -3.66 2.90 12.74
N LEU A 11 -3.58 2.51 14.01
CA LEU A 11 -4.02 1.21 14.50
C LEU A 11 -5.54 1.05 14.48
N ASN A 12 -6.29 2.10 14.85
CA ASN A 12 -7.74 2.00 15.03
C ASN A 12 -8.53 2.32 13.76
N VAL A 13 -8.00 3.17 12.87
CA VAL A 13 -8.74 3.62 11.69
C VAL A 13 -8.12 3.07 10.41
N VAL A 14 -6.82 3.26 10.21
CA VAL A 14 -6.18 2.97 8.92
C VAL A 14 -5.98 1.47 8.70
N LYS A 15 -5.49 0.75 9.72
CA LYS A 15 -5.21 -0.69 9.61
C LYS A 15 -6.46 -1.55 9.38
N PRO A 16 -7.59 -1.36 10.09
CA PRO A 16 -8.80 -2.15 9.85
C PRO A 16 -9.39 -1.89 8.46
N MET A 17 -9.41 -0.62 8.03
CA MET A 17 -9.88 -0.24 6.69
C MET A 17 -9.01 -0.82 5.58
N PHE A 18 -7.69 -0.82 5.76
CA PHE A 18 -6.77 -1.45 4.82
C PHE A 18 -7.06 -2.95 4.68
N LEU A 19 -7.21 -3.67 5.80
CA LEU A 19 -7.48 -5.11 5.78
C LEU A 19 -8.86 -5.45 5.19
N GLN A 20 -9.87 -4.62 5.44
CA GLN A 20 -11.24 -4.88 4.96
C GLN A 20 -11.44 -4.53 3.48
N PHE A 21 -10.78 -3.48 2.97
CA PHE A 21 -11.10 -2.95 1.63
C PHE A 21 -9.91 -2.94 0.67
N VAL A 22 -8.69 -2.68 1.15
CA VAL A 22 -7.51 -2.53 0.30
C VAL A 22 -6.82 -3.88 0.05
N GLU A 23 -6.69 -4.74 1.06
CA GLU A 23 -6.10 -6.08 0.91
C GLU A 23 -6.86 -6.94 -0.13
N PRO A 24 -8.21 -7.02 -0.11
CA PRO A 24 -8.93 -7.83 -1.08
C PRO A 24 -8.77 -7.35 -2.53
N SER A 25 -8.57 -6.04 -2.72
CA SER A 25 -8.35 -5.46 -4.06
C SER A 25 -7.08 -5.99 -4.74
N LYS A 26 -6.10 -6.47 -3.96
CA LYS A 26 -4.85 -7.05 -4.48
C LYS A 26 -5.09 -8.31 -5.33
N ARG A 27 -6.18 -9.04 -5.11
CA ARG A 27 -6.52 -10.23 -5.91
C ARG A 27 -6.88 -9.92 -7.36
N TYR A 28 -7.31 -8.69 -7.63
CA TYR A 28 -7.67 -8.23 -8.97
C TYR A 28 -6.52 -7.52 -9.68
N ALA A 29 -5.34 -7.43 -9.06
CA ALA A 29 -4.18 -6.84 -9.69
C ALA A 29 -3.55 -7.84 -10.68
N ASP A 30 -3.40 -7.44 -11.94
CA ASP A 30 -2.70 -8.23 -12.95
C ASP A 30 -1.21 -8.41 -12.58
N ILE A 31 -0.61 -7.38 -11.97
CA ILE A 31 0.80 -7.34 -11.58
C ILE A 31 0.93 -6.72 -10.19
N VAL A 32 1.65 -7.42 -9.30
CA VAL A 32 1.99 -6.92 -7.97
C VAL A 32 3.49 -6.61 -7.94
N ILE A 33 3.85 -5.35 -7.65
CA ILE A 33 5.24 -4.90 -7.57
C ILE A 33 5.69 -4.89 -6.10
N PRO A 34 6.59 -5.80 -5.68
CA PRO A 34 7.18 -5.74 -4.34
C PRO A 34 8.17 -4.56 -4.25
N GLN A 35 8.29 -3.99 -3.05
CA GLN A 35 9.18 -2.86 -2.70
C GLN A 35 8.82 -1.48 -3.28
N GLY A 36 7.67 -1.35 -3.94
CA GLY A 36 7.08 -0.05 -4.30
C GLY A 36 8.03 0.84 -5.12
N GLY A 37 8.17 2.10 -4.68
CA GLY A 37 8.82 3.18 -5.43
C GLY A 37 10.33 3.09 -5.62
N LEU A 38 11.02 2.16 -4.94
CA LEU A 38 12.46 1.93 -5.11
C LEU A 38 12.77 0.79 -6.11
N ASN A 39 11.73 0.17 -6.68
CA ASN A 39 11.89 -0.85 -7.69
C ASN A 39 11.94 -0.19 -9.08
N ASP A 40 13.07 0.45 -9.38
CA ASP A 40 13.31 1.16 -10.65
C ASP A 40 13.04 0.25 -11.86
N VAL A 41 13.34 -1.05 -11.74
CA VAL A 41 13.09 -2.05 -12.77
C VAL A 41 11.58 -2.13 -13.07
N ALA A 42 10.74 -2.27 -12.04
CA ALA A 42 9.29 -2.39 -12.23
C ALA A 42 8.62 -1.09 -12.71
N ILE A 43 9.14 0.08 -12.29
CA ILE A 43 8.67 1.39 -12.76
C ILE A 43 9.00 1.59 -14.23
N VAL A 44 10.21 1.22 -14.66
CA VAL A 44 10.67 1.34 -16.04
C VAL A 44 9.83 0.48 -17.01
N TYR A 45 9.44 -0.74 -16.63
CA TYR A 45 8.59 -1.58 -17.47
C TYR A 45 7.16 -1.01 -17.64
N LYS A 46 6.66 -0.25 -16.66
CA LYS A 46 5.30 0.33 -16.70
C LYS A 46 5.19 1.64 -17.50
N ILE A 47 6.31 2.35 -17.72
CA ILE A 47 6.35 3.61 -18.49
C ILE A 47 6.60 3.33 -19.99
N LYS A 48 7.08 2.13 -20.34
CA LYS A 48 7.44 1.75 -21.71
C LYS A 48 6.37 0.95 -22.48
N THR A 49 5.23 0.64 -21.88
CA THR A 49 4.08 -0.05 -22.51
C THR A 49 2.91 0.91 -22.59
#